data_AF-A0A8E6Z877-F1
#
_entry.id   AF-A0A8E6Z877-F1
#
_cell.length_a   1.000
_cell.length_b   1.000
_cell.length_c   1.000
_cell.angle_alpha   90.00
_cell.angle_beta   90.00
_cell.angle_gamma   90.00
#
_symmetry.space_group_name_H-M   'P 1'
#
loop_
_entity.id
_entity.type
_entity.pdbx_description
1 polymer ?
#
loop_
_entity_poly.entity_id
_entity_poly.type
_entity_poly.pdbx_seq_one_letter_code
_entity_poly.pdbx_strand_id
1 'polypeptide(L)'
;MHDTISRSVSNNHFIFDKRVGLGSIAAASLIRCFSSSRSYNSIRPLVNNPESLALEHINSGKPTTSSVINKVLLNQNLSVTDSKLEELLKVKGIEMDLPISTPENHQLLDQLTGKSKYKGFSGVYIFIHKDSGQKYVGSSNLLRRRMDYYFKGDFSLAGKFLPLLHKEGLKAFKLIIFKLDSNKFSNQDSLILEQYYLLYKEFNLNTLRVVNAGSSKGDAVYVYDLACSTLYYHAKSKIELKRILKIHTETSKKYVDSKIPYLNKFLLLSYPIPTASISNISIEGLVDMMQKERQDMYTLGTRRSISVELEIKEGNTFVDSWGNTLNFDSLTSCIEYLRELGLTIKRDTLTKYIKDEKVFHNFLCKYSENTLPDNFEEVGLIIDEYKKFKVNTDLDSLKINKKNKPILVKGENFEKEFESITDTIKYFDILNIKLDRKSLNRAARGRKRLAC
;
A
#
# COMPACT_ATOMS: atom_id res chain seq x y z
N MET A 1 -21.72 -53.26 20.28
CA MET A 1 -20.67 -53.91 21.07
C MET A 1 -19.56 -54.32 20.12
N HIS A 2 -18.36 -53.77 20.34
CA HIS A 2 -17.00 -54.20 19.93
C HIS A 2 -16.79 -54.68 18.48
N ASP A 3 -16.09 -53.93 17.62
CA ASP A 3 -14.62 -53.67 17.52
C ASP A 3 -14.06 -54.53 16.36
N THR A 4 -13.57 -53.95 15.25
CA THR A 4 -12.23 -53.38 14.97
C THR A 4 -11.29 -54.42 14.33
N ILE A 5 -10.37 -53.91 13.46
CA ILE A 5 -9.14 -54.51 12.89
C ILE A 5 -9.36 -55.11 11.47
N SER A 6 -8.58 -54.86 10.39
CA SER A 6 -7.27 -54.21 10.17
C SER A 6 -7.09 -53.84 8.68
N ARG A 7 -6.20 -52.85 8.48
CA ARG A 7 -5.51 -52.42 7.25
C ARG A 7 -4.91 -53.56 6.41
N SER A 8 -4.78 -53.32 5.09
CA SER A 8 -3.50 -53.54 4.40
C SER A 8 -3.34 -52.58 3.22
N VAL A 9 -2.10 -52.12 3.08
CA VAL A 9 -1.54 -51.22 2.06
C VAL A 9 -0.92 -52.10 0.98
N SER A 10 -1.07 -51.74 -0.30
CA SER A 10 -0.04 -52.09 -1.29
C SER A 10 0.07 -51.03 -2.39
N ASN A 11 1.31 -50.56 -2.52
CA ASN A 11 1.85 -49.77 -3.61
C ASN A 11 1.74 -50.52 -4.93
N ASN A 12 1.59 -49.80 -6.03
CA ASN A 12 2.15 -50.23 -7.31
C ASN A 12 2.78 -49.03 -8.04
N HIS A 13 4.11 -49.05 -8.08
CA HIS A 13 4.93 -48.35 -9.06
C HIS A 13 4.77 -49.03 -10.42
N PHE A 14 4.66 -48.24 -11.49
CA PHE A 14 5.04 -48.67 -12.82
C PHE A 14 5.94 -47.61 -13.48
N ILE A 15 7.15 -48.04 -13.80
CA ILE A 15 8.13 -47.41 -14.70
C ILE A 15 8.25 -48.34 -15.92
N PHE A 16 8.53 -47.75 -17.09
CA PHE A 16 9.06 -48.26 -18.38
C PHE A 16 8.22 -47.65 -19.51
N ASP A 17 8.72 -47.18 -20.67
CA ASP A 17 10.05 -46.82 -21.14
C ASP A 17 9.86 -45.98 -22.43
N LYS A 18 10.93 -45.33 -22.89
CA LYS A 18 11.05 -44.57 -24.14
C LYS A 18 10.87 -45.43 -25.40
N ARG A 19 10.24 -44.88 -26.46
CA ARG A 19 10.92 -44.30 -27.66
C ARG A 19 9.95 -43.95 -28.82
N VAL A 20 10.09 -42.69 -29.26
CA VAL A 20 10.11 -42.14 -30.64
C VAL A 20 8.87 -42.27 -31.54
N GLY A 21 8.31 -41.09 -31.87
CA GLY A 21 7.56 -40.83 -33.09
C GLY A 21 7.38 -39.32 -33.27
N LEU A 22 8.12 -38.73 -34.22
CA LEU A 22 8.06 -37.32 -34.60
C LEU A 22 6.64 -36.92 -35.06
N GLY A 23 6.17 -35.76 -34.61
CA GLY A 23 4.96 -35.10 -35.11
C GLY A 23 4.86 -33.67 -34.57
N SER A 24 5.23 -32.71 -35.42
CA SER A 24 5.26 -31.26 -35.25
C SER A 24 4.03 -30.64 -34.57
N ILE A 25 4.22 -29.89 -33.46
CA ILE A 25 3.23 -28.97 -32.89
C ILE A 25 3.88 -27.72 -32.29
N ALA A 26 3.38 -26.57 -32.76
CA ALA A 26 3.33 -25.21 -32.20
C ALA A 26 4.35 -24.81 -31.11
N ALA A 27 5.19 -23.82 -31.45
CA ALA A 27 5.95 -23.04 -30.49
C ALA A 27 4.99 -22.24 -29.58
N ALA A 28 4.72 -22.78 -28.39
CA ALA A 28 4.06 -22.08 -27.31
C ALA A 28 4.94 -20.93 -26.81
N SER A 29 4.54 -19.69 -27.08
CA SER A 29 5.10 -18.52 -26.43
C SER A 29 4.66 -18.50 -24.96
N LEU A 30 5.59 -18.87 -24.08
CA LEU A 30 5.50 -18.74 -22.63
C LEU A 30 5.27 -17.28 -22.21
N ILE A 31 4.02 -16.90 -22.00
CA ILE A 31 3.68 -15.68 -21.26
C ILE A 31 3.60 -16.05 -19.78
N ARG A 32 4.64 -15.67 -19.02
CA ARG A 32 4.64 -15.70 -17.56
C ARG A 32 3.57 -14.73 -17.03
N CYS A 33 2.37 -15.25 -16.76
CA CYS A 33 1.42 -14.60 -15.87
C CYS A 33 1.87 -14.84 -14.43
N PHE A 34 2.43 -13.81 -13.79
CA PHE A 34 2.62 -13.79 -12.34
C PHE A 34 1.27 -13.65 -11.64
N SER A 35 0.57 -14.76 -11.49
CA SER A 35 -0.45 -14.93 -10.46
C SER A 35 0.26 -15.43 -9.21
N SER A 36 0.55 -14.55 -8.26
CA SER A 36 0.93 -14.98 -6.91
C SER A 36 -0.33 -15.43 -6.17
N SER A 37 -0.87 -16.58 -6.56
CA SER A 37 -1.77 -17.36 -5.72
C SER A 37 -0.91 -18.08 -4.67
N ARG A 38 -0.68 -17.45 -3.52
CA ARG A 38 -0.31 -18.22 -2.34
C ARG A 38 -1.53 -19.03 -1.91
N SER A 39 -1.44 -20.32 -2.25
CA SER A 39 -2.22 -21.40 -1.69
C SER A 39 -2.24 -21.28 -0.16
N TYR A 40 -3.41 -21.00 0.40
CA TYR A 40 -3.77 -21.52 1.71
C TYR A 40 -4.73 -22.67 1.45
N ASN A 41 -4.26 -23.88 1.72
CA ASN A 41 -5.12 -25.07 1.83
C ASN A 41 -6.10 -24.83 2.98
N SER A 42 -7.30 -24.35 2.64
CA SER A 42 -8.49 -24.46 3.46
C SER A 42 -9.52 -25.19 2.63
N ILE A 43 -9.79 -26.44 3.00
CA ILE A 43 -10.84 -27.27 2.43
C ILE A 43 -12.18 -26.66 2.87
N ARG A 44 -12.72 -25.77 2.03
CA ARG A 44 -14.16 -25.48 1.93
C ARG A 44 -14.51 -25.33 0.45
N PRO A 45 -15.62 -25.90 -0.05
CA PRO A 45 -16.03 -25.73 -1.43
C PRO A 45 -16.27 -24.23 -1.67
N LEU A 46 -15.66 -23.70 -2.73
CA LEU A 46 -15.60 -22.29 -3.05
C LEU A 46 -16.91 -21.84 -3.73
N VAL A 47 -18.02 -21.87 -2.99
CA VAL A 47 -19.39 -21.60 -3.50
C VAL A 47 -19.63 -20.12 -3.85
N ASN A 48 -18.71 -19.20 -3.50
CA ASN A 48 -18.96 -17.75 -3.56
C ASN A 48 -17.79 -16.93 -4.15
N ASN A 49 -17.12 -17.39 -5.22
CA ASN A 49 -16.17 -16.54 -5.94
C ASN A 49 -16.92 -15.53 -6.83
N PRO A 50 -16.73 -14.20 -6.65
CA PRO A 50 -17.36 -13.18 -7.47
C PRO A 50 -17.21 -13.38 -8.98
N GLU A 51 -16.03 -13.81 -9.45
CA GLU A 51 -15.79 -14.04 -10.87
C GLU A 51 -16.59 -15.25 -11.40
N SER A 52 -16.68 -16.32 -10.60
CA SER A 52 -17.51 -17.49 -10.95
C SER A 52 -18.99 -17.12 -11.02
N LEU A 53 -19.47 -16.33 -10.06
CA LEU A 53 -20.85 -15.83 -10.03
C LEU A 53 -21.18 -14.92 -11.24
N ALA A 54 -20.24 -14.04 -11.61
CA ALA A 54 -20.40 -13.19 -12.77
C ALA A 54 -20.46 -14.01 -14.07
N LEU A 55 -19.59 -15.01 -14.23
CA LEU A 55 -19.58 -15.91 -15.39
C LEU A 55 -20.84 -16.77 -15.46
N GLU A 56 -21.30 -17.32 -14.33
CA GLU A 56 -22.55 -18.09 -14.26
C GLU A 56 -23.75 -17.24 -14.72
N HIS A 57 -23.85 -16.00 -14.23
CA HIS A 57 -24.91 -15.09 -14.64
C HIS A 57 -24.84 -14.74 -16.13
N ILE A 58 -23.65 -14.40 -16.65
CA ILE A 58 -23.44 -14.12 -18.08
C ILE A 58 -23.90 -15.31 -18.94
N ASN A 59 -23.53 -16.53 -18.53
CA ASN A 59 -23.88 -17.76 -19.26
C ASN A 59 -25.37 -18.10 -19.15
N SER A 60 -26.04 -17.68 -18.07
CA SER A 60 -27.48 -17.89 -17.89
C SER A 60 -28.35 -17.07 -18.84
N GLY A 61 -27.82 -15.96 -19.38
CA GLY A 61 -28.56 -15.05 -20.26
C GLY A 61 -29.72 -14.30 -19.58
N LYS A 62 -29.88 -14.41 -18.27
CA LYS A 62 -30.95 -13.75 -17.52
C LYS A 62 -30.70 -12.24 -17.40
N PRO A 63 -31.77 -11.41 -17.27
CA PRO A 63 -31.63 -9.99 -17.01
C PRO A 63 -30.83 -9.72 -15.73
N THR A 64 -29.93 -8.73 -15.78
CA THR A 64 -29.17 -8.28 -14.62
C THR A 64 -30.05 -7.45 -13.69
N THR A 65 -30.22 -7.89 -12.44
CA THR A 65 -30.99 -7.20 -11.39
C THR A 65 -30.08 -6.70 -10.26
N SER A 66 -30.61 -5.87 -9.35
CA SER A 66 -29.83 -5.41 -8.18
C SER A 66 -29.36 -6.60 -7.31
N SER A 67 -30.19 -7.63 -7.16
CA SER A 67 -29.86 -8.85 -6.42
C SER A 67 -28.64 -9.56 -7.00
N VAL A 68 -28.55 -9.68 -8.33
CA VAL A 68 -27.38 -10.27 -9.00
C VAL A 68 -26.13 -9.42 -8.76
N ILE A 69 -26.22 -8.11 -8.94
CA ILE A 69 -25.10 -7.19 -8.71
C ILE A 69 -24.62 -7.28 -7.25
N ASN A 70 -25.54 -7.24 -6.29
CA ASN A 70 -25.22 -7.34 -4.86
C ASN A 70 -24.56 -8.69 -4.52
N LYS A 71 -24.98 -9.78 -5.14
CA LYS A 71 -24.36 -11.10 -4.98
C LYS A 71 -22.92 -11.10 -5.48
N VAL A 72 -22.66 -10.51 -6.66
CA VAL A 72 -21.30 -10.41 -7.24
C VAL A 72 -20.41 -9.46 -6.43
N LEU A 73 -20.97 -8.35 -5.93
CA LEU A 73 -20.23 -7.30 -5.22
C LEU A 73 -20.18 -7.45 -3.71
N LEU A 74 -20.70 -8.55 -3.14
CA LEU A 74 -20.76 -8.78 -1.70
C LEU A 74 -19.42 -8.54 -1.01
N ASN A 75 -18.32 -8.99 -1.62
CA ASN A 75 -16.96 -8.88 -1.07
C ASN A 75 -16.33 -7.47 -1.23
N GLN A 76 -16.95 -6.57 -2.00
CA GLN A 76 -16.49 -5.20 -2.24
C GLN A 76 -17.16 -4.17 -1.33
N ASN A 77 -18.09 -4.60 -0.46
CA ASN A 77 -18.91 -3.72 0.39
C ASN A 77 -19.64 -2.63 -0.44
N LEU A 78 -20.13 -3.04 -1.61
CA LEU A 78 -20.98 -2.25 -2.49
C LEU A 78 -22.33 -2.94 -2.60
N SER A 79 -23.40 -2.18 -2.46
CA SER A 79 -24.76 -2.66 -2.67
C SER A 79 -25.60 -1.58 -3.35
N VAL A 80 -26.65 -2.04 -4.04
CA VAL A 80 -27.60 -1.18 -4.75
C VAL A 80 -29.01 -1.71 -4.55
N THR A 81 -29.99 -0.82 -4.43
CA THR A 81 -31.42 -1.17 -4.45
C THR A 81 -31.94 -1.15 -5.88
N ASP A 82 -33.06 -1.84 -6.15
CA ASP A 82 -33.67 -1.80 -7.50
C ASP A 82 -33.99 -0.37 -7.94
N SER A 83 -34.60 0.43 -7.05
CA SER A 83 -34.90 1.83 -7.33
C SER A 83 -33.64 2.64 -7.70
N LYS A 84 -32.52 2.47 -6.96
CA LYS A 84 -31.28 3.20 -7.27
C LYS A 84 -30.64 2.71 -8.58
N LEU A 85 -30.73 1.41 -8.86
CA LEU A 85 -30.25 0.85 -10.12
C LEU A 85 -31.05 1.40 -11.30
N GLU A 86 -32.38 1.46 -11.21
CA GLU A 86 -33.22 2.08 -12.24
C GLU A 86 -32.86 3.56 -12.48
N GLU A 87 -32.58 4.32 -11.42
CA GLU A 87 -32.11 5.69 -11.56
C GLU A 87 -30.76 5.79 -12.28
N LEU A 88 -29.83 4.88 -11.98
CA LEU A 88 -28.53 4.83 -12.66
C LEU A 88 -28.67 4.49 -14.14
N LEU A 89 -29.56 3.57 -14.48
CA LEU A 89 -29.81 3.16 -15.86
C LEU A 89 -30.50 4.25 -16.71
N LYS A 90 -31.14 5.23 -16.07
CA LYS A 90 -31.69 6.42 -16.76
C LYS A 90 -30.61 7.42 -17.21
N VAL A 91 -29.37 7.29 -16.74
CA VAL A 91 -28.27 8.17 -17.14
C VAL A 91 -27.96 7.94 -18.62
N LYS A 92 -28.14 8.98 -19.44
CA LYS A 92 -27.88 8.91 -20.88
C LYS A 92 -26.38 8.84 -21.17
N GLY A 93 -25.96 7.79 -21.87
CA GLY A 93 -24.63 7.72 -22.47
C GLY A 93 -24.53 8.60 -23.70
N ILE A 94 -23.47 9.40 -23.81
CA ILE A 94 -23.20 10.22 -24.99
C ILE A 94 -22.10 9.54 -25.81
N GLU A 95 -22.44 9.16 -27.05
CA GLU A 95 -21.51 8.57 -28.01
C GLU A 95 -20.67 9.66 -28.71
N MET A 96 -19.41 9.35 -28.94
CA MET A 96 -18.45 10.18 -29.64
C MET A 96 -17.50 9.33 -30.48
N ASP A 97 -17.23 9.81 -31.68
CA ASP A 97 -16.20 9.23 -32.55
C ASP A 97 -14.81 9.62 -32.08
N LEU A 98 -13.87 8.68 -32.23
CA LEU A 98 -12.47 8.90 -31.95
C LEU A 98 -11.64 8.89 -33.25
N PRO A 99 -10.53 9.67 -33.31
CA PRO A 99 -10.05 10.62 -32.30
C PRO A 99 -10.88 11.91 -32.27
N ILE A 100 -10.92 12.55 -31.11
CA ILE A 100 -11.53 13.87 -30.94
C ILE A 100 -10.70 14.88 -31.74
N SER A 101 -11.28 15.39 -32.83
CA SER A 101 -10.58 16.22 -33.82
C SER A 101 -11.19 17.61 -33.98
N THR A 102 -12.49 17.78 -33.69
CA THR A 102 -13.20 19.05 -33.88
C THR A 102 -13.31 19.84 -32.57
N PRO A 103 -13.31 21.19 -32.62
CA PRO A 103 -13.50 22.02 -31.44
C PRO A 103 -14.80 21.68 -30.67
N GLU A 104 -15.88 21.38 -31.38
CA GLU A 104 -17.18 21.01 -30.80
C GLU A 104 -17.08 19.70 -30.00
N ASN A 105 -16.39 18.69 -30.55
CA ASN A 105 -16.18 17.42 -29.86
C ASN A 105 -15.23 17.57 -28.66
N HIS A 106 -14.28 18.49 -28.72
CA HIS A 106 -13.46 18.85 -27.55
C HIS A 106 -14.28 19.53 -26.46
N GLN A 107 -15.17 20.46 -26.82
CA GLN A 107 -16.09 21.09 -25.86
C GLN A 107 -17.05 20.07 -25.24
N LEU A 108 -17.58 19.15 -26.04
CA LEU A 108 -18.44 18.07 -25.55
C LEU A 108 -17.69 17.15 -24.58
N LEU A 109 -16.45 16.76 -24.92
CA LEU A 109 -15.59 15.98 -24.02
C LEU A 109 -15.36 16.72 -22.69
N ASP A 110 -15.09 18.03 -22.74
CA ASP A 110 -14.91 18.86 -21.55
C ASP A 110 -16.17 18.92 -20.69
N GLN A 111 -17.36 19.01 -21.29
CA GLN A 111 -18.65 19.01 -20.58
C GLN A 111 -18.93 17.67 -19.89
N LEU A 112 -18.51 16.57 -20.52
CA LEU A 112 -18.70 15.19 -20.04
C LEU A 112 -17.69 14.80 -18.95
N THR A 113 -16.43 15.24 -19.08
CA THR A 113 -15.31 14.73 -18.27
C THR A 113 -14.71 15.76 -17.33
N GLY A 114 -14.92 17.05 -17.60
CA GLY A 114 -14.26 18.17 -16.95
C GLY A 114 -13.03 18.65 -17.71
N LYS A 115 -12.65 19.92 -17.50
CA LYS A 115 -11.48 20.55 -18.14
C LYS A 115 -10.15 20.18 -17.48
N SER A 116 -10.18 19.79 -16.20
CA SER A 116 -8.97 19.58 -15.39
C SER A 116 -8.75 18.10 -15.08
N LYS A 117 -7.48 17.69 -15.10
CA LYS A 117 -7.02 16.37 -14.63
C LYS A 117 -7.23 16.16 -13.12
N TYR A 118 -7.43 17.25 -12.38
CA TYR A 118 -7.56 17.25 -10.92
C TYR A 118 -8.98 17.58 -10.45
N LYS A 119 -9.80 18.18 -11.32
CA LYS A 119 -11.20 18.53 -11.07
C LYS A 119 -12.04 18.15 -12.29
N GLY A 120 -12.87 17.13 -12.13
CA GLY A 120 -13.70 16.60 -13.20
C GLY A 120 -14.85 15.79 -12.64
N PHE A 121 -15.54 15.08 -13.51
CA PHE A 121 -16.74 14.31 -13.17
C PHE A 121 -16.41 12.82 -13.00
N SER A 122 -17.22 12.15 -12.18
CA SER A 122 -17.24 10.70 -12.08
C SER A 122 -18.20 10.10 -13.12
N GLY A 123 -17.99 8.84 -13.45
CA GLY A 123 -18.88 8.12 -14.33
C GLY A 123 -18.29 6.87 -14.97
N VAL A 124 -19.01 6.38 -15.97
CA VAL A 124 -18.67 5.17 -16.72
C VAL A 124 -18.34 5.55 -18.17
N TYR A 125 -17.43 4.81 -18.78
CA TYR A 125 -17.10 4.94 -20.19
C TYR A 125 -17.03 3.57 -20.85
N ILE A 126 -17.46 3.52 -22.12
CA ILE A 126 -17.46 2.30 -22.94
C ILE A 126 -16.71 2.59 -24.23
N PHE A 127 -15.68 1.79 -24.53
CA PHE A 127 -15.09 1.73 -25.85
C PHE A 127 -15.74 0.61 -26.66
N ILE A 128 -16.14 0.90 -27.88
CA ILE A 128 -16.73 -0.06 -28.82
C ILE A 128 -15.80 -0.15 -30.02
N HIS A 129 -15.26 -1.33 -30.29
CA HIS A 129 -14.48 -1.57 -31.50
C HIS A 129 -15.41 -1.54 -32.71
N LYS A 130 -15.12 -0.68 -33.69
CA LYS A 130 -16.02 -0.40 -34.82
C LYS A 130 -16.25 -1.64 -35.69
N ASP A 131 -15.20 -2.43 -35.94
CA ASP A 131 -15.29 -3.53 -36.89
C ASP A 131 -15.83 -4.82 -36.26
N SER A 132 -15.43 -5.13 -35.03
CA SER A 132 -15.80 -6.39 -34.35
C SER A 132 -16.97 -6.25 -33.39
N GLY A 133 -17.41 -5.02 -33.08
CA GLY A 133 -18.44 -4.74 -32.09
C GLY A 133 -18.04 -5.06 -30.64
N GLN A 134 -16.81 -5.50 -30.40
CA GLN A 134 -16.30 -5.85 -29.08
C GLN A 134 -16.24 -4.63 -28.17
N LYS A 135 -16.70 -4.78 -26.92
CA LYS A 135 -16.83 -3.67 -25.97
C LYS A 135 -15.87 -3.80 -24.79
N TYR A 136 -15.37 -2.66 -24.34
CA TYR A 136 -14.65 -2.48 -23.08
C TYR A 136 -15.39 -1.45 -22.24
N VAL A 137 -15.65 -1.75 -20.97
CA VAL A 137 -16.22 -0.79 -20.01
C VAL A 137 -15.24 -0.52 -18.87
N GLY A 138 -15.26 0.71 -18.36
CA GLY A 138 -14.64 1.04 -17.09
C GLY A 138 -15.30 2.24 -16.44
N SER A 139 -15.08 2.41 -15.14
CA SER A 139 -15.49 3.61 -14.40
C SER A 139 -14.29 4.44 -13.97
N SER A 140 -14.56 5.69 -13.58
CA SER A 140 -13.60 6.55 -12.92
C SER A 140 -14.29 7.60 -12.06
N ASN A 141 -13.66 7.96 -10.94
CA ASN A 141 -13.99 9.15 -10.18
C ASN A 141 -13.55 10.46 -10.87
N LEU A 142 -12.65 10.38 -11.85
CA LEU A 142 -12.13 11.51 -12.62
C LEU A 142 -12.00 11.10 -14.09
N LEU A 143 -13.13 11.17 -14.81
CA LEU A 143 -13.21 10.79 -16.23
C LEU A 143 -12.14 11.48 -17.07
N ARG A 144 -11.87 12.79 -16.86
CA ARG A 144 -10.86 13.51 -17.63
C ARG A 144 -9.48 12.88 -17.53
N ARG A 145 -9.04 12.58 -16.31
CA ARG A 145 -7.74 11.93 -16.07
C ARG A 145 -7.67 10.56 -16.75
N ARG A 146 -8.78 9.83 -16.77
CA ARG A 146 -8.85 8.51 -17.39
C ARG A 146 -8.86 8.58 -18.92
N MET A 147 -9.57 9.54 -19.51
CA MET A 147 -9.54 9.76 -20.97
C MET A 147 -8.15 10.20 -21.44
N ASP A 148 -7.52 11.13 -20.72
CA ASP A 148 -6.14 11.55 -21.02
C ASP A 148 -5.15 10.38 -20.96
N TYR A 149 -5.36 9.40 -20.06
CA TYR A 149 -4.52 8.20 -19.99
C TYR A 149 -4.63 7.35 -21.27
N TYR A 150 -5.85 7.09 -21.76
CA TYR A 150 -6.04 6.34 -23.01
C TYR A 150 -5.58 7.13 -24.23
N PHE A 151 -5.87 8.43 -24.30
CA PHE A 151 -5.57 9.24 -25.48
C PHE A 151 -4.08 9.52 -25.66
N LYS A 152 -3.31 9.53 -24.57
CA LYS A 152 -1.85 9.69 -24.62
C LYS A 152 -1.11 8.43 -25.08
N GLY A 153 -1.70 7.24 -24.90
CA GLY A 153 -1.04 5.98 -25.22
C GLY A 153 0.03 5.50 -24.23
N ASP A 154 0.26 6.20 -23.11
CA ASP A 154 1.30 5.87 -22.12
C ASP A 154 0.78 4.86 -21.08
N PHE A 155 0.41 3.67 -21.56
CA PHE A 155 -0.17 2.61 -20.75
C PHE A 155 0.57 1.28 -20.93
N SER A 156 0.58 0.46 -19.88
CA SER A 156 1.14 -0.90 -19.96
C SER A 156 0.25 -1.80 -20.80
N LEU A 157 0.85 -2.59 -21.71
CA LEU A 157 0.15 -3.56 -22.55
C LEU A 157 -0.32 -4.77 -21.71
N ALA A 158 -1.47 -4.62 -21.06
CA ALA A 158 -2.07 -5.64 -20.20
C ALA A 158 -3.56 -5.85 -20.52
N GLY A 159 -4.05 -7.06 -20.27
CA GLY A 159 -5.42 -7.46 -20.60
C GLY A 159 -5.69 -7.53 -22.10
N LYS A 160 -6.96 -7.48 -22.50
CA LYS A 160 -7.37 -7.56 -23.92
C LYS A 160 -7.52 -6.20 -24.59
N PHE A 161 -8.06 -5.21 -23.87
CA PHE A 161 -8.36 -3.88 -24.41
C PHE A 161 -7.11 -3.06 -24.77
N LEU A 162 -6.15 -2.93 -23.86
CA LEU A 162 -5.00 -2.03 -24.06
C LEU A 162 -4.09 -2.47 -25.22
N PRO A 163 -3.77 -3.77 -25.41
CA PRO A 163 -3.02 -4.21 -26.58
C PRO A 163 -3.75 -3.92 -27.90
N LEU A 164 -5.07 -4.12 -27.93
CA LEU A 164 -5.88 -3.83 -29.13
C LEU A 164 -5.90 -2.33 -29.43
N LEU A 165 -6.14 -1.49 -28.42
CA LEU A 165 -6.11 -0.04 -28.54
C LEU A 165 -4.75 0.48 -29.02
N HIS A 166 -3.64 -0.09 -28.51
CA HIS A 166 -2.29 0.28 -28.95
C HIS A 166 -2.02 -0.12 -30.41
N LYS A 167 -2.48 -1.30 -30.81
CA LYS A 167 -2.25 -1.85 -32.15
C LYS A 167 -3.03 -1.08 -33.22
N GLU A 168 -4.30 -0.80 -32.98
CA GLU A 168 -5.23 -0.29 -34.00
C GLU A 168 -5.55 1.21 -33.83
N GLY A 169 -5.14 1.77 -32.69
CA GLY A 169 -5.28 3.19 -32.39
C GLY A 169 -6.72 3.61 -32.06
N LEU A 170 -6.87 4.88 -31.66
CA LEU A 170 -8.17 5.44 -31.26
C LEU A 170 -9.21 5.40 -32.39
N LYS A 171 -8.78 5.50 -33.65
CA LYS A 171 -9.68 5.53 -34.83
C LYS A 171 -10.56 4.30 -34.96
N ALA A 172 -10.07 3.14 -34.49
CA ALA A 172 -10.78 1.87 -34.51
C ALA A 172 -11.93 1.77 -33.50
N PHE A 173 -12.07 2.77 -32.61
CA PHE A 173 -13.05 2.74 -31.53
C PHE A 173 -14.03 3.91 -31.59
N LYS A 174 -15.23 3.65 -31.06
CA LYS A 174 -16.18 4.65 -30.58
C LYS A 174 -16.13 4.70 -29.06
N LEU A 175 -16.46 5.85 -28.50
CA LEU A 175 -16.48 6.06 -27.05
C LEU A 175 -17.87 6.52 -26.61
N ILE A 176 -18.42 5.88 -25.58
CA ILE A 176 -19.65 6.33 -24.91
C ILE A 176 -19.29 6.74 -23.49
N ILE A 177 -19.72 7.93 -23.05
CA ILE A 177 -19.49 8.42 -21.68
C ILE A 177 -20.83 8.63 -20.97
N PHE A 178 -20.94 8.06 -19.77
CA PHE A 178 -22.04 8.23 -18.83
C PHE A 178 -21.55 9.11 -17.69
N LYS A 179 -21.79 10.42 -17.78
CA LYS A 179 -21.46 11.37 -16.72
C LYS A 179 -22.47 11.23 -15.58
N LEU A 180 -21.99 10.98 -14.36
CA LEU A 180 -22.83 10.97 -13.17
C LEU A 180 -22.89 12.36 -12.53
N ASP A 181 -24.11 12.80 -12.22
CA ASP A 181 -24.33 14.04 -11.46
C ASP A 181 -23.94 13.82 -9.99
N SER A 182 -22.94 14.57 -9.52
CA SER A 182 -22.43 14.50 -8.14
C SER A 182 -23.47 14.91 -7.09
N ASN A 183 -24.53 15.63 -7.47
CA ASN A 183 -25.63 15.98 -6.56
C ASN A 183 -26.58 14.80 -6.33
N LYS A 184 -26.61 13.82 -7.25
CA LYS A 184 -27.53 12.67 -7.21
C LYS A 184 -26.83 11.34 -6.95
N PHE A 185 -25.58 11.20 -7.38
CA PHE A 185 -24.86 9.95 -7.40
C PHE A 185 -23.50 10.06 -6.70
N SER A 186 -23.13 8.99 -6.02
CA SER A 186 -21.83 8.85 -5.39
C SER A 186 -20.77 8.35 -6.39
N ASN A 187 -19.50 8.46 -6.03
CA ASN A 187 -18.42 7.84 -6.82
C ASN A 187 -18.55 6.31 -6.88
N GLN A 188 -19.12 5.68 -5.85
CA GLN A 188 -19.34 4.23 -5.82
C GLN A 188 -20.41 3.80 -6.82
N ASP A 189 -21.36 4.69 -7.13
CA ASP A 189 -22.43 4.40 -8.09
C ASP A 189 -21.86 4.18 -9.50
N SER A 190 -20.70 4.78 -9.83
CA SER A 190 -19.99 4.50 -11.08
C SER A 190 -19.47 3.06 -11.15
N LEU A 191 -19.07 2.47 -10.03
CA LEU A 191 -18.64 1.07 -9.95
C LEU A 191 -19.84 0.12 -10.08
N ILE A 192 -20.99 0.48 -9.50
CA ILE A 192 -22.23 -0.29 -9.64
C ILE A 192 -22.67 -0.32 -11.11
N LEU A 193 -22.64 0.84 -11.79
CA LEU A 193 -22.99 0.93 -13.20
C LEU A 193 -21.98 0.21 -14.10
N GLU A 194 -20.67 0.28 -13.81
CA GLU A 194 -19.66 -0.54 -14.50
C GLU A 194 -19.95 -2.04 -14.31
N GLN A 195 -20.27 -2.48 -13.10
CA GLN A 195 -20.57 -3.88 -12.81
C GLN A 195 -21.79 -4.38 -13.58
N TYR A 196 -22.83 -3.55 -13.69
CA TYR A 196 -24.01 -3.87 -14.50
C TYR A 196 -23.61 -4.19 -15.94
N TYR A 197 -22.78 -3.36 -16.56
CA TYR A 197 -22.30 -3.59 -17.93
C TYR A 197 -21.38 -4.81 -18.06
N LEU A 198 -20.48 -5.05 -17.10
CA LEU A 198 -19.58 -6.21 -17.13
C LEU A 198 -20.30 -7.56 -17.20
N LEU A 199 -21.55 -7.61 -16.73
CA LEU A 199 -22.41 -8.80 -16.75
C LEU A 199 -23.09 -9.07 -18.11
N TYR A 200 -22.83 -8.25 -19.12
CA TYR A 200 -23.24 -8.50 -20.50
C TYR A 200 -22.11 -9.11 -21.32
N LYS A 201 -22.44 -10.14 -22.13
CA LYS A 201 -21.49 -10.89 -22.97
C LYS A 201 -20.68 -10.02 -23.95
N GLU A 202 -21.24 -8.89 -24.37
CA GLU A 202 -20.65 -7.98 -25.35
C GLU A 202 -19.39 -7.27 -24.83
N PHE A 203 -19.23 -7.14 -23.51
CA PHE A 203 -18.07 -6.49 -22.87
C PHE A 203 -16.86 -7.41 -22.81
N ASN A 204 -16.53 -8.08 -23.89
CA ASN A 204 -15.53 -9.15 -23.97
C ASN A 204 -14.06 -8.68 -24.01
N LEU A 205 -13.82 -7.37 -24.10
CA LEU A 205 -12.49 -6.78 -23.95
C LEU A 205 -12.10 -6.58 -22.48
N ASN A 206 -13.05 -6.65 -21.54
CA ASN A 206 -12.76 -6.74 -20.12
C ASN A 206 -12.23 -8.14 -19.79
N THR A 207 -11.06 -8.20 -19.16
CA THR A 207 -10.45 -9.48 -18.75
C THR A 207 -11.09 -10.03 -17.48
N LEU A 208 -11.43 -9.15 -16.54
CA LEU A 208 -12.17 -9.47 -15.32
C LEU A 208 -13.65 -9.14 -15.51
N ARG A 209 -14.54 -9.94 -14.92
CA ARG A 209 -16.00 -9.73 -14.96
C ARG A 209 -16.53 -9.05 -13.70
N VAL A 210 -15.64 -8.76 -12.76
CA VAL A 210 -15.96 -8.05 -11.53
C VAL A 210 -15.20 -6.74 -11.46
N VAL A 211 -15.88 -5.66 -11.08
CA VAL A 211 -15.27 -4.35 -10.92
C VAL A 211 -14.18 -4.40 -9.86
N ASN A 212 -13.07 -3.73 -10.16
CA ASN A 212 -12.04 -3.49 -9.17
C ASN A 212 -12.38 -2.18 -8.44
N ALA A 213 -13.09 -2.28 -7.31
CA ALA A 213 -13.51 -1.14 -6.49
C ALA A 213 -12.33 -0.38 -5.83
N GLY A 214 -11.09 -0.64 -6.23
CA GLY A 214 -9.92 -0.42 -5.43
C GLY A 214 -9.96 -1.41 -4.30
N SER A 215 -9.02 -2.35 -4.28
CA SER A 215 -8.93 -3.25 -3.15
C SER A 215 -8.86 -2.45 -1.85
N SER A 216 -9.78 -2.72 -0.93
CA SER A 216 -9.53 -2.53 0.51
C SER A 216 -8.40 -3.44 1.01
N LYS A 217 -7.62 -4.07 0.12
CA LYS A 217 -6.25 -4.54 0.37
C LYS A 217 -5.35 -3.32 0.63
N GLY A 218 -5.59 -2.64 1.74
CA GLY A 218 -4.50 -1.97 2.42
C GLY A 218 -3.72 -3.01 3.19
N ASP A 219 -2.53 -2.64 3.65
CA ASP A 219 -1.82 -3.46 4.63
C ASP A 219 -2.70 -3.59 5.87
N ALA A 220 -2.98 -4.83 6.28
CA ALA A 220 -3.68 -5.09 7.53
C ALA A 220 -2.89 -4.49 8.70
N VAL A 221 -3.61 -4.03 9.72
CA VAL A 221 -3.01 -3.49 10.94
C VAL A 221 -3.67 -4.12 12.14
N TYR A 222 -2.86 -4.66 13.02
CA TYR A 222 -3.24 -5.30 14.26
C TYR A 222 -2.89 -4.38 15.42
N VAL A 223 -3.85 -4.14 16.31
CA VAL A 223 -3.73 -3.26 17.47
C VAL A 223 -3.63 -4.12 18.71
N TYR A 224 -2.46 -4.12 19.35
CA TYR A 224 -2.17 -4.90 20.54
C TYR A 224 -2.00 -4.03 21.78
N ASP A 225 -2.08 -4.65 22.95
CA ASP A 225 -1.44 -4.14 24.16
C ASP A 225 0.09 -4.12 24.00
N LEU A 226 0.77 -3.48 24.94
CA LEU A 226 2.23 -3.34 24.88
C LEU A 226 2.97 -4.66 25.02
N ALA A 227 2.39 -5.65 25.71
CA ALA A 227 2.97 -6.98 25.87
C ALA A 227 2.68 -7.92 24.70
N CYS A 228 1.94 -7.47 23.67
CA CYS A 228 1.48 -8.30 22.55
C CYS A 228 0.64 -9.52 22.98
N SER A 229 0.13 -9.53 24.20
CA SER A 229 -0.64 -10.63 24.78
C SER A 229 -2.11 -10.59 24.35
N THR A 230 -2.62 -9.40 24.04
CA THR A 230 -4.03 -9.13 23.79
C THR A 230 -4.21 -8.34 22.50
N LEU A 231 -4.94 -8.91 21.54
CA LEU A 231 -5.35 -8.23 20.31
C LEU A 231 -6.65 -7.45 20.56
N TYR A 232 -6.57 -6.12 20.56
CA TYR A 232 -7.74 -5.25 20.70
C TYR A 232 -8.54 -5.12 19.40
N TYR A 233 -7.87 -5.01 18.25
CA TYR A 233 -8.56 -4.83 16.97
C TYR A 233 -7.72 -5.26 15.78
N HIS A 234 -8.37 -5.82 14.77
CA HIS A 234 -7.79 -6.15 13.47
C HIS A 234 -8.46 -5.33 12.37
N ALA A 235 -7.71 -4.40 11.78
CA ALA A 235 -8.12 -3.64 10.62
C ALA A 235 -7.62 -4.32 9.34
N LYS A 236 -8.49 -4.49 8.34
CA LYS A 236 -8.11 -5.03 7.02
C LYS A 236 -7.27 -4.04 6.21
N SER A 237 -7.25 -2.76 6.63
CA SER A 237 -6.44 -1.72 5.99
C SER A 237 -6.15 -0.54 6.93
N LYS A 238 -5.10 0.23 6.62
CA LYS A 238 -4.84 1.54 7.22
C LYS A 238 -6.01 2.54 7.05
N ILE A 239 -6.83 2.38 6.01
CA ILE A 239 -8.01 3.23 5.77
C ILE A 239 -9.14 2.87 6.74
N GLU A 240 -9.37 1.58 6.97
CA GLU A 240 -10.32 1.08 7.97
C GLU A 240 -9.91 1.53 9.38
N LEU A 241 -8.62 1.41 9.71
CA LEU A 241 -8.06 1.90 10.97
C LEU A 241 -8.36 3.40 11.19
N LYS A 242 -8.27 4.22 10.15
CA LYS A 242 -8.65 5.64 10.20
C LYS A 242 -10.14 5.86 10.41
N ARG A 243 -11.00 5.08 9.74
CA ARG A 243 -12.45 5.27 9.81
C ARG A 243 -13.01 4.83 11.16
N ILE A 244 -12.56 3.68 11.65
CA ILE A 244 -13.04 3.02 12.85
C ILE A 244 -12.35 3.59 14.10
N LEU A 245 -11.03 3.46 14.21
CA LEU A 245 -10.28 3.87 15.40
C LEU A 245 -9.80 5.34 15.38
N LYS A 246 -10.12 6.09 14.32
CA LYS A 246 -9.71 7.50 14.14
C LYS A 246 -8.19 7.70 14.13
N ILE A 247 -7.42 6.68 13.72
CA ILE A 247 -5.96 6.79 13.58
C ILE A 247 -5.62 7.21 12.14
N HIS A 248 -5.09 8.42 11.97
CA HIS A 248 -4.76 8.91 10.62
C HIS A 248 -3.74 8.02 9.90
N THR A 249 -3.79 7.96 8.57
CA THR A 249 -2.89 7.10 7.78
C THR A 249 -1.41 7.44 7.94
N GLU A 250 -1.08 8.73 8.11
CA GLU A 250 0.30 9.17 8.39
C GLU A 250 0.76 8.76 9.80
N THR A 251 -0.13 8.87 10.79
CA THR A 251 0.11 8.35 12.14
C THR A 251 0.35 6.84 12.09
N SER A 252 -0.52 6.09 11.41
CA SER A 252 -0.34 4.66 11.21
C SER A 252 1.01 4.33 10.58
N LYS A 253 1.48 5.06 9.55
CA LYS A 253 2.82 4.84 8.98
C LYS A 253 3.96 5.07 9.98
N LYS A 254 3.82 6.03 10.89
CA LYS A 254 4.82 6.33 11.91
C LYS A 254 4.93 5.23 12.96
N TYR A 255 3.79 4.66 13.37
CA TYR A 255 3.73 3.75 14.52
C TYR A 255 3.69 2.26 14.15
N VAL A 256 3.17 1.89 12.98
CA VAL A 256 3.11 0.48 12.54
C VAL A 256 4.52 -0.08 12.35
N ASP A 257 4.78 -1.24 12.97
CA ASP A 257 6.09 -1.93 13.00
C ASP A 257 7.24 -1.06 13.55
N SER A 258 6.89 0.06 14.17
CA SER A 258 7.84 0.89 14.91
C SER A 258 7.96 0.33 16.30
N LYS A 259 9.17 0.35 16.87
CA LYS A 259 9.39 0.06 18.30
C LYS A 259 8.93 1.24 19.17
N ILE A 260 7.83 1.89 18.80
CA ILE A 260 7.31 3.07 19.47
C ILE A 260 5.82 2.82 19.72
N PRO A 261 5.37 2.88 20.98
CA PRO A 261 3.97 2.69 21.29
C PRO A 261 3.14 3.88 20.80
N TYR A 262 1.98 3.58 20.21
CA TYR A 262 0.95 4.58 19.94
C TYR A 262 0.20 4.89 21.23
N LEU A 263 0.09 6.18 21.56
CA LEU A 263 -0.52 6.69 22.80
C LEU A 263 0.08 6.06 24.07
N ASN A 264 1.34 5.61 24.04
CA ASN A 264 2.02 4.93 25.15
C ASN A 264 1.27 3.71 25.73
N LYS A 265 0.30 3.14 25.00
CA LYS A 265 -0.52 2.01 25.45
C LYS A 265 -0.76 0.94 24.39
N PHE A 266 -0.60 1.28 23.12
CA PHE A 266 -0.94 0.38 22.03
C PHE A 266 0.25 0.13 21.12
N LEU A 267 0.42 -1.11 20.71
CA LEU A 267 1.37 -1.47 19.66
C LEU A 267 0.61 -1.70 18.35
N LEU A 268 1.13 -1.14 17.26
CA LEU A 268 0.55 -1.33 15.93
C LEU A 268 1.49 -2.21 15.10
N LEU A 269 1.00 -3.35 14.64
CA LEU A 269 1.79 -4.31 13.85
C LEU A 269 1.12 -4.59 12.50
N SER A 270 1.91 -4.89 11.48
CA SER A 270 1.43 -5.30 10.16
C SER A 270 1.14 -6.81 10.06
N TYR A 271 1.32 -7.55 11.15
CA TYR A 271 1.23 -9.00 11.20
C TYR A 271 0.57 -9.48 12.50
N PRO A 272 -0.07 -10.67 12.45
CA PRO A 272 -0.67 -11.25 13.64
C PRO A 272 0.38 -11.95 14.51
N ILE A 273 0.21 -11.84 15.82
CA ILE A 273 0.92 -12.63 16.83
C ILE A 273 0.04 -13.83 17.22
N PRO A 274 0.44 -15.08 16.92
CA PRO A 274 -0.40 -16.26 17.11
C PRO A 274 -0.78 -16.55 18.56
N THR A 275 0.06 -16.13 19.51
CA THR A 275 -0.12 -16.37 20.95
C THR A 275 -1.04 -15.34 21.61
N ALA A 276 -1.45 -14.29 20.88
CA ALA A 276 -2.27 -13.23 21.44
C ALA A 276 -3.74 -13.65 21.57
N SER A 277 -4.33 -13.39 22.74
CA SER A 277 -5.75 -13.58 22.99
C SER A 277 -6.56 -12.42 22.42
N ILE A 278 -7.73 -12.71 21.84
CA ILE A 278 -8.61 -11.67 21.31
C ILE A 278 -9.33 -10.98 22.46
N SER A 279 -9.27 -9.65 22.51
CA SER A 279 -9.99 -8.86 23.51
C SER A 279 -11.50 -8.95 23.32
N ASN A 280 -12.24 -8.94 24.43
CA ASN A 280 -13.70 -8.84 24.47
C ASN A 280 -14.21 -7.38 24.48
N ILE A 281 -13.32 -6.38 24.36
CA ILE A 281 -13.71 -4.98 24.33
C ILE A 281 -14.53 -4.67 23.07
N SER A 282 -15.58 -3.84 23.21
CA SER A 282 -16.31 -3.33 22.06
C SER A 282 -15.46 -2.32 21.27
N ILE A 283 -15.76 -2.16 19.99
CA ILE A 283 -15.07 -1.17 19.14
C ILE A 283 -15.27 0.25 19.70
N GLU A 284 -16.48 0.56 20.18
CA GLU A 284 -16.81 1.84 20.81
C GLU A 284 -15.98 2.05 22.09
N GLY A 285 -15.91 1.04 22.96
CA GLY A 285 -15.08 1.10 24.18
C GLY A 285 -13.59 1.28 23.89
N LEU A 286 -13.07 0.66 22.82
CA LEU A 286 -11.68 0.86 22.39
C LEU A 286 -11.45 2.28 21.85
N VAL A 287 -12.41 2.82 21.09
CA VAL A 287 -12.35 4.21 20.59
C VAL A 287 -12.36 5.20 21.75
N ASP A 288 -13.23 5.00 22.74
CA ASP A 288 -13.34 5.87 23.92
C ASP A 288 -12.07 5.82 24.76
N MET A 289 -11.51 4.63 24.98
CA MET A 289 -10.21 4.47 25.62
C MET A 289 -9.12 5.25 24.87
N MET A 290 -9.00 5.10 23.56
CA MET A 290 -8.03 5.85 22.76
C MET A 290 -8.30 7.36 22.76
N GLN A 291 -9.55 7.81 22.83
CA GLN A 291 -9.88 9.22 22.92
C GLN A 291 -9.47 9.81 24.26
N LYS A 292 -9.70 9.10 25.36
CA LYS A 292 -9.24 9.49 26.68
C LYS A 292 -7.72 9.62 26.71
N GLU A 293 -6.98 8.65 26.19
CA GLU A 293 -5.52 8.73 26.11
C GLU A 293 -5.03 9.91 25.24
N ARG A 294 -5.72 10.20 24.12
CA ARG A 294 -5.41 11.39 23.32
C ARG A 294 -5.63 12.66 24.14
N GLN A 295 -6.77 12.77 24.82
CA GLN A 295 -7.08 13.93 25.66
C GLN A 295 -6.06 14.08 26.77
N ASP A 296 -5.71 13.00 27.47
CA ASP A 296 -4.67 12.98 28.51
C ASP A 296 -3.32 13.42 27.95
N MET A 297 -2.94 12.98 26.75
CA MET A 297 -1.72 13.47 26.07
C MET A 297 -1.81 14.95 25.67
N TYR A 298 -2.98 15.47 25.34
CA TYR A 298 -3.18 16.88 24.98
C TYR A 298 -3.23 17.78 26.22
N THR A 299 -3.89 17.37 27.30
CA THR A 299 -3.99 18.11 28.57
C THR A 299 -2.66 18.12 29.30
N LEU A 300 -1.89 17.03 29.25
CA LEU A 300 -0.51 16.97 29.74
C LEU A 300 0.48 17.71 28.81
N GLY A 301 0.02 18.16 27.64
CA GLY A 301 0.86 18.75 26.59
C GLY A 301 1.83 17.73 25.98
N THR A 302 2.34 18.01 24.77
CA THR A 302 3.37 17.19 24.10
C THR A 302 4.75 17.23 24.80
N ARG A 303 4.77 17.61 26.08
CA ARG A 303 5.93 17.72 26.95
C ARG A 303 5.61 17.03 28.28
N ARG A 304 5.56 15.69 28.29
CA ARG A 304 6.22 15.04 29.42
C ARG A 304 7.68 15.42 29.25
N SER A 305 8.13 16.40 30.00
CA SER A 305 9.56 16.61 30.13
C SER A 305 10.15 15.28 30.54
N ILE A 306 11.10 14.79 29.74
CA ILE A 306 11.80 13.57 30.08
C ILE A 306 12.54 13.88 31.37
N SER A 307 12.27 13.10 32.41
CA SER A 307 12.94 13.25 33.68
C SER A 307 14.44 13.00 33.49
N VAL A 308 15.24 13.72 34.28
CA VAL A 308 16.70 13.72 34.16
C VAL A 308 17.26 13.27 35.49
N GLU A 309 18.14 12.29 35.44
CA GLU A 309 18.92 11.81 36.56
C GLU A 309 20.29 12.48 36.53
N LEU A 310 20.72 13.03 37.66
CA LEU A 310 22.00 13.70 37.84
C LEU A 310 22.84 12.92 38.83
N GLU A 311 23.73 12.08 38.31
CA GLU A 311 24.65 11.29 39.10
C GLU A 311 25.85 12.15 39.52
N ILE A 312 26.07 12.28 40.84
CA ILE A 312 27.19 13.03 41.40
C ILE A 312 28.41 12.10 41.46
N LYS A 313 29.47 12.41 40.72
CA LYS A 313 30.72 11.64 40.68
C LYS A 313 31.65 12.03 41.83
N GLU A 314 32.51 11.09 42.22
CA GLU A 314 33.53 11.28 43.26
C GLU A 314 34.44 12.48 42.95
N GLY A 315 34.78 13.27 43.98
CA GLY A 315 35.55 14.50 43.83
C GLY A 315 34.73 15.72 43.39
N ASN A 316 33.40 15.70 43.51
CA ASN A 316 32.57 16.88 43.32
C ASN A 316 32.77 17.88 44.48
N THR A 317 33.10 19.13 44.16
CA THR A 317 33.36 20.19 45.14
C THR A 317 32.15 21.09 45.40
N PHE A 318 31.04 20.88 44.68
CA PHE A 318 29.84 21.71 44.74
C PHE A 318 28.76 21.13 45.65
N VAL A 319 28.85 19.84 46.00
CA VAL A 319 27.87 19.13 46.83
C VAL A 319 28.60 18.18 47.76
N ASP A 320 28.32 18.26 49.07
CA ASP A 320 28.89 17.34 50.06
C ASP A 320 28.26 15.95 49.90
N SER A 321 29.11 14.96 49.71
CA SER A 321 28.73 13.61 49.29
C SER A 321 27.92 12.86 50.34
N TRP A 322 26.59 12.83 50.15
CA TRP A 322 25.76 11.70 50.59
C TRP A 322 24.62 11.42 49.61
N GLY A 323 24.68 10.26 48.94
CA GLY A 323 23.47 9.52 48.55
C GLY A 323 22.86 9.77 47.18
N ASN A 324 23.66 9.52 46.13
CA ASN A 324 23.34 8.89 44.84
C ASN A 324 22.12 9.39 44.04
N THR A 325 22.44 10.19 43.02
CA THR A 325 21.57 10.54 41.89
C THR A 325 20.37 11.41 42.26
N LEU A 326 20.39 12.66 41.78
CA LEU A 326 19.26 13.57 41.91
C LEU A 326 18.31 13.41 40.72
N ASN A 327 17.02 13.26 41.00
CA ASN A 327 16.00 13.10 39.96
C ASN A 327 15.25 14.41 39.74
N PHE A 328 15.19 14.83 38.49
CA PHE A 328 14.48 16.02 38.04
C PHE A 328 13.34 15.61 37.13
N ASP A 329 12.20 16.27 37.28
CA ASP A 329 11.03 16.17 36.41
C ASP A 329 11.28 16.71 34.99
N SER A 330 12.33 17.53 34.80
CA SER A 330 12.71 18.03 33.49
C SER A 330 14.18 18.40 33.35
N LEU A 331 14.65 18.41 32.09
CA LEU A 331 15.94 19.03 31.73
C LEU A 331 16.02 20.51 32.12
N THR A 332 14.90 21.23 32.14
CA THR A 332 14.88 22.64 32.56
C THR A 332 15.19 22.72 34.06
N SER A 333 14.47 21.96 34.89
CA SER A 333 14.63 21.92 36.34
C SER A 333 16.06 21.52 36.73
N CYS A 334 16.66 20.57 36.01
CA CYS A 334 18.07 20.20 36.19
C CYS A 334 19.03 21.37 35.90
N ILE A 335 18.79 22.15 34.84
CA ILE A 335 19.61 23.33 34.50
C ILE A 335 19.45 24.43 35.55
N GLU A 336 18.25 24.61 36.09
CA GLU A 336 18.00 25.60 37.15
C GLU A 336 18.73 25.23 38.44
N TYR A 337 18.71 23.97 38.82
CA TYR A 337 19.49 23.45 39.94
C TYR A 337 21.01 23.68 39.74
N LEU A 338 21.54 23.34 38.56
CA LEU A 338 22.96 23.61 38.25
C LEU A 338 23.28 25.11 38.34
N ARG A 339 22.35 25.97 37.87
CA ARG A 339 22.49 27.43 37.94
C ARG A 339 22.50 27.93 39.39
N GLU A 340 21.69 27.36 40.27
CA GLU A 340 21.70 27.67 41.72
C GLU A 340 23.03 27.32 42.39
N LEU A 341 23.71 26.27 41.91
CA LEU A 341 25.08 25.91 42.33
C LEU A 341 26.17 26.80 41.71
N GLY A 342 25.79 27.82 40.92
CA GLY A 342 26.73 28.70 40.19
C GLY A 342 27.25 28.13 38.87
N LEU A 343 26.75 26.97 38.43
CA LEU A 343 27.14 26.32 37.17
C LEU A 343 26.15 26.69 36.06
N THR A 344 26.61 27.48 35.09
CA THR A 344 25.76 27.87 33.96
C THR A 344 26.01 26.98 32.74
N ILE A 345 24.97 26.28 32.27
CA ILE A 345 25.02 25.47 31.05
C ILE A 345 23.81 25.74 30.15
N LYS A 346 24.04 25.84 28.83
CA LYS A 346 22.96 25.97 27.85
C LYS A 346 22.25 24.63 27.68
N ARG A 347 20.93 24.67 27.47
CA ARG A 347 20.09 23.48 27.26
C ARG A 347 20.59 22.54 26.17
N ASP A 348 20.96 23.08 25.02
CA ASP A 348 21.44 22.27 23.89
C ASP A 348 22.79 21.60 24.20
N THR A 349 23.62 22.26 24.98
CA THR A 349 24.91 21.73 25.43
C THR A 349 24.71 20.60 26.42
N LEU A 350 23.84 20.75 27.42
CA LEU A 350 23.52 19.69 28.37
C LEU A 350 22.89 18.47 27.65
N THR A 351 22.02 18.72 26.68
CA THR A 351 21.45 17.66 25.83
C THR A 351 22.53 16.88 25.07
N LYS A 352 23.56 17.58 24.56
CA LYS A 352 24.70 16.93 23.90
C LYS A 352 25.54 16.11 24.89
N TYR A 353 25.70 16.59 26.12
CA TYR A 353 26.47 15.90 27.14
C TYR A 353 25.77 14.63 27.61
N ILE A 354 24.44 14.65 27.74
CA ILE A 354 23.64 13.45 28.02
C ILE A 354 23.80 12.42 26.89
N LYS A 355 23.79 12.85 25.62
CA LYS A 355 23.97 11.95 24.47
C LYS A 355 25.37 11.35 24.35
N ASP A 356 26.38 12.15 24.66
CA ASP A 356 27.79 11.75 24.56
C ASP A 356 28.30 11.09 25.88
N GLU A 357 27.42 10.89 26.87
CA GLU A 357 27.76 10.44 28.24
C GLU A 357 28.92 11.21 28.89
N LYS A 358 28.99 12.52 28.61
CA LYS A 358 30.06 13.40 29.09
C LYS A 358 29.78 13.89 30.50
N VAL A 359 30.79 13.81 31.34
CA VAL A 359 30.79 14.37 32.69
C VAL A 359 30.96 15.89 32.63
N PHE A 360 30.12 16.61 33.37
CA PHE A 360 30.15 18.06 33.53
C PHE A 360 30.42 18.40 34.99
N HIS A 361 31.61 18.93 35.33
CA HIS A 361 31.99 19.28 36.71
C HIS A 361 31.69 18.17 37.74
N ASN A 362 32.08 16.92 37.42
CA ASN A 362 31.79 15.75 38.25
C ASN A 362 30.28 15.50 38.47
N PHE A 363 29.44 15.94 37.54
CA PHE A 363 28.06 15.52 37.38
C PHE A 363 27.89 14.75 36.07
N LEU A 364 27.21 13.61 36.11
CA LEU A 364 26.82 12.85 34.93
C LEU A 364 25.30 12.89 34.79
N CYS A 365 24.80 13.56 33.76
CA CYS A 365 23.38 13.66 33.48
C CYS A 365 22.93 12.52 32.55
N LYS A 366 21.82 11.87 32.90
CA LYS A 366 21.14 10.85 32.09
C LYS A 366 19.67 11.22 31.99
N TYR A 367 19.01 10.86 30.88
CA TYR A 367 17.55 10.82 30.91
C TYR A 367 17.15 9.60 31.73
N SER A 368 16.28 9.76 32.73
CA SER A 368 15.64 8.60 33.35
C SER A 368 14.88 7.88 32.25
N GLU A 369 14.95 6.56 32.19
CA GLU A 369 14.19 5.81 31.20
C GLU A 369 12.72 6.23 31.31
N ASN A 370 12.15 6.76 30.21
CA ASN A 370 10.69 6.83 30.13
C ASN A 370 10.26 5.38 30.29
N THR A 371 9.57 5.07 31.38
CA THR A 371 9.11 3.72 31.72
C THR A 371 8.27 3.16 30.57
N LEU A 372 8.97 2.57 29.61
CA LEU A 372 8.43 1.57 28.72
C LEU A 372 8.18 0.36 29.63
N PRO A 373 7.09 -0.39 29.42
CA PRO A 373 6.80 -1.54 30.26
C PRO A 373 8.00 -2.47 30.30
N ASP A 374 8.21 -3.15 31.43
CA ASP A 374 9.36 -4.03 31.71
C ASP A 374 9.63 -5.09 30.61
N ASN A 375 8.65 -5.35 29.72
CA ASN A 375 8.72 -6.33 28.62
C ASN A 375 8.94 -5.69 27.22
N PHE A 376 9.23 -4.40 27.11
CA PHE A 376 9.31 -3.72 25.81
C PHE A 376 10.56 -4.10 24.99
N GLU A 377 11.64 -4.53 25.64
CA GLU A 377 12.81 -5.10 24.95
C GLU A 377 12.44 -6.40 24.22
N GLU A 378 11.66 -7.28 24.86
CA GLU A 378 11.17 -8.53 24.26
C GLU A 378 10.29 -8.27 23.04
N VAL A 379 9.43 -7.25 23.11
CA VAL A 379 8.59 -6.80 21.97
C VAL A 379 9.47 -6.27 20.84
N GLY A 380 10.54 -5.56 21.16
CA GLY A 380 11.56 -5.13 20.20
C GLY A 380 12.22 -6.31 19.49
N LEU A 381 12.52 -7.38 20.21
CA LEU A 381 13.07 -8.64 19.66
C LEU A 381 12.06 -9.36 18.76
N ILE A 382 10.79 -9.44 19.13
CA ILE A 382 9.70 -10.02 18.31
C ILE A 382 9.56 -9.26 16.98
N ILE A 383 9.62 -7.93 17.01
CA ILE A 383 9.57 -7.09 15.80
C ILE A 383 10.79 -7.32 14.91
N ASP A 384 11.98 -7.43 15.49
CA ASP A 384 13.22 -7.63 14.73
C ASP A 384 13.29 -9.03 14.13
N GLU A 385 12.86 -10.06 14.85
CA GLU A 385 12.75 -11.43 14.36
C GLU A 385 11.78 -11.50 13.17
N TYR A 386 10.58 -10.90 13.30
CA TYR A 386 9.63 -10.86 12.20
C TYR A 386 10.18 -10.10 10.98
N LYS A 387 10.88 -8.98 11.18
CA LYS A 387 11.54 -8.25 10.08
C LYS A 387 12.59 -9.11 9.38
N LYS A 388 13.37 -9.92 10.11
CA LYS A 388 14.32 -10.88 9.52
C LYS A 388 13.59 -11.94 8.69
N PHE A 389 12.50 -12.51 9.19
CA PHE A 389 11.67 -13.47 8.44
C PHE A 389 11.04 -12.84 7.19
N LYS A 390 10.54 -11.60 7.28
CA LYS A 390 9.96 -10.87 6.14
C LYS A 390 11.01 -10.56 5.07
N VAL A 391 12.22 -10.13 5.45
CA VAL A 391 13.33 -9.89 4.52
C VAL A 391 13.78 -11.19 3.85
N ASN A 392 13.86 -12.31 4.58
CA ASN A 392 14.19 -13.62 3.99
C ASN A 392 13.09 -14.12 3.03
N THR A 393 11.82 -13.89 3.37
CA THR A 393 10.68 -14.25 2.49
C THR A 393 10.58 -13.34 1.27
N ASP A 394 10.98 -12.07 1.40
CA ASP A 394 11.05 -11.11 0.30
C ASP A 394 12.31 -11.32 -0.57
N LEU A 395 13.37 -11.97 -0.06
CA LEU A 395 14.56 -12.36 -0.82
C LEU A 395 14.21 -13.37 -1.93
N ASP A 396 13.27 -14.28 -1.66
CA ASP A 396 12.69 -15.21 -2.64
C ASP A 396 11.80 -14.51 -3.68
N SER A 397 11.43 -13.25 -3.42
CA SER A 397 10.77 -12.38 -4.39
C SER A 397 11.68 -11.19 -4.71
N LEU A 398 12.74 -11.45 -5.49
CA LEU A 398 13.55 -10.42 -6.15
C LEU A 398 12.66 -9.46 -6.97
N LYS A 399 12.03 -8.50 -6.29
CA LYS A 399 11.69 -7.20 -6.84
C LYS A 399 13.02 -6.50 -7.00
N ILE A 400 13.61 -6.69 -8.18
CA ILE A 400 14.71 -5.89 -8.70
C ILE A 400 14.44 -4.45 -8.30
N ASN A 401 15.29 -3.94 -7.41
CA ASN A 401 15.20 -2.60 -6.87
C ASN A 401 15.42 -1.63 -8.04
N LYS A 402 14.34 -1.19 -8.70
CA LYS A 402 14.34 -0.36 -9.93
C LYS A 402 15.02 1.02 -9.79
N LYS A 403 15.73 1.27 -8.68
CA LYS A 403 16.58 2.45 -8.48
C LYS A 403 17.96 2.31 -9.13
N ASN A 404 18.45 1.10 -9.34
CA ASN A 404 19.74 0.85 -10.01
C ASN A 404 19.44 0.26 -11.38
N LYS A 405 19.31 1.12 -12.39
CA LYS A 405 19.34 0.67 -13.78
C LYS A 405 20.80 0.70 -14.24
N PRO A 406 21.26 -0.33 -14.97
CA PRO A 406 22.58 -0.29 -15.56
C PRO A 406 22.68 0.87 -16.56
N ILE A 407 23.86 1.48 -16.63
CA ILE A 407 24.16 2.63 -17.47
C ILE A 407 25.29 2.25 -18.41
N LEU A 408 25.00 2.33 -19.70
CA LEU A 408 25.99 2.20 -20.76
C LEU A 408 26.60 3.57 -21.05
N VAL A 409 27.92 3.69 -20.88
CA VAL A 409 28.68 4.89 -21.24
C VAL A 409 29.47 4.60 -22.51
N LYS A 410 29.32 5.48 -23.52
CA LYS A 410 30.05 5.41 -24.79
C LYS A 410 30.89 6.68 -24.98
N GLY A 411 32.18 6.53 -25.21
CA GLY A 411 33.11 7.55 -25.68
C GLY A 411 33.66 7.19 -27.06
N GLU A 412 34.55 8.02 -27.62
CA GLU A 412 35.10 7.81 -28.97
C GLU A 412 35.76 6.44 -29.18
N ASN A 413 36.40 5.89 -28.13
CA ASN A 413 37.06 4.57 -28.15
C ASN A 413 36.71 3.70 -26.92
N PHE A 414 35.55 3.95 -26.29
CA PHE A 414 35.21 3.31 -25.01
C PHE A 414 33.73 2.98 -24.93
N GLU A 415 33.39 1.74 -24.61
CA GLU A 415 32.02 1.32 -24.29
C GLU A 415 32.05 0.46 -23.04
N LYS A 416 31.40 0.93 -21.96
CA LYS A 416 31.34 0.19 -20.69
C LYS A 416 30.00 0.35 -20.02
N GLU A 417 29.47 -0.76 -19.52
CA GLU A 417 28.23 -0.80 -18.75
C GLU A 417 28.53 -0.81 -17.25
N PHE A 418 27.82 0.02 -16.50
CA PHE A 418 27.93 0.15 -15.04
C PHE A 418 26.63 -0.25 -14.38
N GLU A 419 26.69 -0.96 -13.26
CA GLU A 419 25.49 -1.42 -12.54
C GLU A 419 24.65 -0.27 -11.94
N SER A 420 25.29 0.88 -11.66
CA SER A 420 24.61 2.07 -11.15
C SER A 420 25.30 3.40 -11.52
N ILE A 421 24.58 4.51 -11.33
CA ILE A 421 25.12 5.89 -11.43
C ILE A 421 26.30 6.08 -10.48
N THR A 422 26.22 5.51 -9.28
CA THR A 422 27.27 5.67 -8.27
C THR A 422 28.56 5.00 -8.74
N ASP A 423 28.46 3.84 -9.38
CA ASP A 423 29.63 3.11 -9.89
C ASP A 423 30.22 3.82 -11.11
N THR A 424 29.37 4.44 -11.93
CA THR A 424 29.83 5.32 -13.02
C THR A 424 30.64 6.49 -12.46
N ILE A 425 30.12 7.21 -11.45
CA ILE A 425 30.82 8.37 -10.85
C ILE A 425 32.15 7.94 -10.25
N LYS A 426 32.18 6.86 -9.47
CA LYS A 426 33.43 6.34 -8.86
C LYS A 426 34.48 6.00 -9.90
N TYR A 427 34.08 5.37 -11.02
CA TYR A 427 35.01 5.01 -12.08
C TYR A 427 35.65 6.24 -12.73
N PHE A 428 34.86 7.28 -13.02
CA PHE A 428 35.36 8.51 -13.63
C PHE A 428 36.12 9.40 -12.63
N ASP A 429 35.78 9.36 -11.34
CA ASP A 429 36.56 10.02 -10.30
C ASP A 429 38.00 9.47 -10.22
N ILE A 430 38.20 8.16 -10.42
CA ILE A 430 39.54 7.54 -10.52
C ILE A 430 40.31 8.08 -11.73
N LEU A 431 39.62 8.39 -12.83
CA LEU A 431 40.18 9.00 -14.03
C LEU A 431 40.31 10.53 -13.91
N ASN A 432 40.09 11.09 -12.71
CA ASN A 432 40.12 12.52 -12.42
C ASN A 432 39.06 13.34 -13.19
N ILE A 433 37.98 12.69 -13.63
CA ILE A 433 36.85 13.29 -14.35
C ILE A 433 35.66 13.39 -13.38
N LYS A 434 35.35 14.61 -12.94
CA LYS A 434 34.20 14.85 -12.04
C LYS A 434 32.88 14.80 -12.80
N LEU A 435 32.06 13.79 -12.52
CA LEU A 435 30.71 13.68 -13.08
C LEU A 435 29.63 14.11 -12.09
N ASP A 436 28.71 14.96 -12.54
CA ASP A 436 27.56 15.37 -11.74
C ASP A 436 26.40 14.36 -11.83
N ARG A 437 25.93 13.91 -10.66
CA ARG A 437 24.82 12.97 -10.49
C ARG A 437 23.52 13.48 -11.13
N LYS A 438 23.27 14.79 -11.11
CA LYS A 438 22.05 15.39 -11.68
C LYS A 438 22.08 15.36 -13.22
N SER A 439 23.26 15.49 -13.81
CA SER A 439 23.48 15.44 -15.25
C SER A 439 23.36 14.01 -15.81
N LEU A 440 23.96 13.02 -15.12
CA LEU A 440 23.82 11.59 -15.46
C LEU A 440 22.36 11.11 -15.39
N ASN A 441 21.62 11.53 -14.37
CA ASN A 441 20.20 11.19 -14.23
C ASN A 441 19.32 11.76 -15.37
N ARG A 442 19.70 12.91 -15.94
CA ARG A 442 18.99 13.48 -17.09
C ARG A 442 19.30 12.71 -18.38
N ALA A 443 20.57 12.37 -18.61
CA ALA A 443 20.98 11.57 -19.76
C ALA A 443 20.32 10.18 -19.76
N ALA A 444 20.25 9.51 -18.60
CA ALA A 444 19.61 8.20 -18.43
C ALA A 444 18.08 8.20 -18.61
N ARG A 445 17.41 9.36 -18.58
CA ARG A 445 15.95 9.51 -18.72
C ARG A 445 15.49 9.90 -20.13
N GLY A 446 16.40 10.14 -21.07
CA GLY A 446 16.10 10.26 -22.49
C GLY A 446 16.66 11.51 -23.17
N ARG A 447 17.35 11.27 -24.31
CA ARG A 447 17.67 12.20 -25.42
C ARG A 447 18.73 13.30 -25.21
N LYS A 448 19.88 13.00 -24.61
CA LYS A 448 21.16 13.64 -24.98
C LYS A 448 22.32 12.65 -24.82
N ARG A 449 23.15 12.49 -25.85
CA ARG A 449 24.45 11.84 -25.73
C ARG A 449 25.30 12.71 -24.80
N LEU A 450 25.87 12.11 -23.76
CA LEU A 450 27.01 12.72 -23.06
C LEU A 450 28.20 12.55 -24.01
N ALA A 451 28.56 13.62 -24.72
CA ALA A 451 29.89 13.71 -25.30
C ALA A 451 30.84 14.01 -24.14
N CYS A 452 31.74 13.07 -23.84
CA CYS A 452 32.92 13.33 -23.04
C CYS A 452 34.07 13.60 -23.99
#